data_AF-A0A0I0JLK8-F1
#
_entry.id   AF-A0A0I0JLK8-F1
#
_cell.length_a   1.000
_cell.length_b   1.000
_cell.length_c   1.000
_cell.angle_alpha   90.00
_cell.angle_beta   90.00
_cell.angle_gamma   90.00
#
_symmetry.space_group_name_H-M   'P 1'
#
loop_
_entity.id
_entity.type
_entity.pdbx_description
1 polymer ?
#
loop_
_entity_poly.entity_id
_entity_poly.type
_entity_poly.pdbx_seq_one_letter_code
_entity_poly.pdbx_strand_id
1 'polypeptide(L)'
;MINGVSLQGTAGYEAHTEEGNVNVKKLLESLNSKSLGDMDKDSELAATLQKMINPSGGDGNCSGCALHACMAMLGYGVREAPVPNEISEYMTGFFHRHLEQIDSEGIVSHPNETYSKFRERIAENILQNTSKGSVVMISIEQATHWIAGFNDGEKIMFLDVQTGKGFNLYDPVEKSPDAFVDENSSVQVIHVSDQEFDHYANSSSWKSKRLC
;
A
#
# COMPACT_ATOMS: atom_id res chain seq x y z
N MET A 1 30.08 44.15 -0.77
CA MET A 1 30.05 42.86 -0.05
C MET A 1 28.60 42.58 0.27
N ILE A 2 28.00 41.61 -0.42
CA ILE A 2 26.55 41.34 -0.35
C ILE A 2 26.31 40.21 0.65
N ASN A 3 25.26 40.41 1.44
CA ASN A 3 24.78 39.64 2.58
C ASN A 3 24.64 38.13 2.32
N GLY A 4 24.98 37.35 3.36
CA GLY A 4 24.67 35.93 3.45
C GLY A 4 23.16 35.71 3.57
N VAL A 5 22.61 34.97 2.61
CA VAL A 5 21.25 34.46 2.64
C VAL A 5 21.30 33.08 3.27
N SER A 6 20.79 32.98 4.50
CA SER A 6 20.37 31.72 5.10
C SER A 6 19.03 31.34 4.48
N LEU A 7 19.00 30.26 3.70
CA LEU A 7 17.77 29.65 3.21
C LEU A 7 17.18 28.80 4.33
N GLN A 8 16.31 29.41 5.13
CA GLN A 8 15.26 28.69 5.84
C GLN A 8 14.20 28.25 4.82
N GLY A 9 13.86 26.96 4.82
CA GLY A 9 12.68 26.47 4.13
C GLY A 9 12.78 24.99 3.76
N THR A 10 12.40 24.11 4.68
CA THR A 10 11.81 22.81 4.31
C THR A 10 10.86 22.35 5.42
N ALA A 11 9.58 22.28 5.08
CA ALA A 11 8.49 21.75 5.87
C ALA A 11 8.65 20.22 6.06
N GLY A 12 9.61 19.81 6.89
CA GLY A 12 9.93 18.39 7.14
C GLY A 12 9.69 17.90 8.57
N TYR A 13 9.29 18.77 9.50
CA TYR A 13 9.31 18.43 10.94
C TYR A 13 7.95 18.12 11.57
N GLU A 14 6.84 18.19 10.84
CA GLU A 14 5.51 18.09 11.46
C GLU A 14 4.81 16.75 11.29
N ALA A 15 5.42 15.74 10.67
CA ALA A 15 4.78 14.44 10.46
C ALA A 15 4.92 13.45 11.63
N HIS A 16 5.57 13.81 12.75
CA HIS A 16 5.76 12.86 13.85
C HIS A 16 4.70 13.02 14.96
N THR A 17 4.28 11.90 15.56
CA THR A 17 3.52 11.80 16.81
C THR A 17 4.41 12.10 18.02
N GLU A 18 3.84 12.26 19.22
CA GLU A 18 4.59 12.47 20.47
C GLU A 18 5.58 11.32 20.77
N GLU A 19 5.37 10.14 20.21
CA GLU A 19 6.26 8.97 20.34
C GLU A 19 7.33 8.87 19.23
N GLY A 20 7.46 9.90 18.39
CA GLY A 20 8.41 9.92 17.26
C GLY A 20 7.94 9.18 16.00
N ASN A 21 6.78 8.53 16.04
CA ASN A 21 6.21 7.76 14.92
C ASN A 21 5.64 8.65 13.82
N VAL A 22 5.73 8.26 12.55
CA VAL A 22 5.11 8.99 11.42
C VAL A 22 3.58 8.94 11.48
N ASN A 23 2.95 10.11 11.34
CA ASN A 23 1.52 10.33 11.39
C ASN A 23 0.93 10.35 9.97
N VAL A 24 0.37 9.22 9.55
CA VAL A 24 -0.27 9.05 8.24
C VAL A 24 -1.42 10.04 8.00
N LYS A 25 -2.15 10.48 9.04
CA LYS A 25 -3.21 11.48 8.86
C LYS A 25 -2.66 12.81 8.35
N LYS A 26 -1.52 13.25 8.86
CA LYS A 26 -0.86 14.48 8.38
C LYS A 26 -0.31 14.32 6.95
N LEU A 27 0.18 13.13 6.59
CA LEU A 27 0.57 12.83 5.21
C LEU A 27 -0.64 12.93 4.27
N LEU A 28 -1.79 12.36 4.67
CA LEU A 28 -3.03 12.46 3.91
C LEU A 28 -3.55 13.89 3.80
N GLU A 29 -3.50 14.68 4.88
CA GLU A 29 -3.86 16.10 4.85
C GLU A 29 -2.98 16.89 3.86
N SER A 30 -1.66 16.68 3.91
CA SER A 30 -0.72 17.30 2.97
C SER A 30 -0.99 16.87 1.53
N LEU A 31 -1.33 15.61 1.29
CA LEU A 31 -1.62 15.10 -0.05
C LEU A 31 -2.95 15.64 -0.58
N ASN A 32 -3.98 15.70 0.27
CA ASN A 32 -5.30 16.24 -0.07
C ASN A 32 -5.29 17.75 -0.34
N SER A 33 -4.31 18.47 0.21
CA SER A 33 -4.08 19.89 -0.13
C SER A 33 -3.61 20.10 -1.58
N LYS A 34 -3.15 19.04 -2.26
CA LYS A 34 -2.69 19.09 -3.65
C LYS A 34 -3.83 18.74 -4.60
N SER A 35 -3.99 19.52 -5.66
CA SER A 35 -4.96 19.26 -6.73
C SER A 35 -4.43 18.20 -7.71
N LEU A 36 -4.21 16.99 -7.21
CA LEU A 36 -3.75 15.83 -7.98
C LEU A 36 -4.94 14.92 -8.37
N GLY A 37 -4.82 14.26 -9.52
CA GLY A 37 -5.72 13.18 -9.92
C GLY A 37 -5.57 11.96 -9.01
N ASP A 38 -6.54 11.04 -9.06
CA ASP A 38 -6.58 9.93 -8.10
C ASP A 38 -5.38 8.98 -8.20
N MET A 39 -4.97 8.61 -9.41
CA MET A 39 -3.80 7.75 -9.59
C MET A 39 -2.50 8.46 -9.16
N ASP A 40 -2.32 9.74 -9.49
CA ASP A 40 -1.15 10.50 -9.07
C ASP A 40 -1.07 10.64 -7.54
N LYS A 41 -2.22 10.78 -6.85
CA LYS A 41 -2.28 10.79 -5.38
C LYS A 41 -1.81 9.46 -4.79
N ASP A 42 -2.30 8.36 -5.33
CA ASP A 42 -1.92 7.01 -4.92
C ASP A 42 -0.41 6.80 -5.07
N SER A 43 0.14 7.12 -6.25
CA SER A 43 1.57 6.98 -6.53
C SER A 43 2.42 7.88 -5.64
N GLU A 44 2.01 9.12 -5.37
CA GLU A 44 2.75 10.01 -4.48
C GLU A 44 2.73 9.54 -3.01
N LEU A 45 1.59 9.03 -2.53
CA LEU A 45 1.50 8.45 -1.18
C LEU A 45 2.35 7.18 -1.08
N ALA A 46 2.24 6.28 -2.05
CA ALA A 46 3.00 5.05 -2.09
C ALA A 46 4.51 5.32 -2.15
N ALA A 47 4.96 6.27 -2.97
CA ALA A 47 6.36 6.70 -3.04
C ALA A 47 6.85 7.32 -1.74
N THR A 48 5.98 8.01 -1.00
CA THR A 48 6.31 8.55 0.32
C THR A 48 6.48 7.43 1.33
N LEU A 49 5.52 6.50 1.39
CA LEU A 49 5.56 5.35 2.29
C LEU A 49 6.69 4.37 1.96
N GLN A 50 7.02 4.17 0.69
CA GLN A 50 8.09 3.26 0.25
C GLN A 50 9.45 3.65 0.85
N LYS A 51 9.75 4.95 0.97
CA LYS A 51 11.01 5.42 1.56
C LYS A 51 11.17 5.05 3.04
N MET A 52 10.07 4.73 3.71
CA MET A 52 10.01 4.35 5.11
C MET A 52 9.83 2.85 5.29
N ILE A 53 8.93 2.24 4.50
CA ILE A 53 8.56 0.82 4.61
C ILE A 53 9.56 -0.08 3.88
N ASN A 54 10.02 0.30 2.69
CA ASN A 54 11.02 -0.46 1.93
C ASN A 54 12.14 0.45 1.41
N PRO A 55 13.00 0.99 2.30
CA PRO A 55 14.02 1.98 1.92
C PRO A 55 15.01 1.47 0.87
N SER A 56 15.17 0.16 0.74
CA SER A 56 16.03 -0.48 -0.26
C SER A 56 15.45 -0.44 -1.68
N GLY A 57 14.13 -0.37 -1.83
CA GLY A 57 13.42 -0.61 -3.10
C GLY A 57 13.62 -2.02 -3.67
N GLY A 58 14.15 -2.95 -2.88
CA GLY A 58 14.36 -4.34 -3.28
C GLY A 58 13.05 -5.11 -3.44
N ASP A 59 13.12 -6.21 -4.18
CA ASP A 59 12.00 -7.11 -4.46
C ASP A 59 12.02 -8.36 -3.55
N GLY A 60 10.95 -9.14 -3.57
CA GLY A 60 10.81 -10.41 -2.85
C GLY A 60 10.21 -10.27 -1.45
N ASN A 61 9.78 -9.07 -1.06
CA ASN A 61 9.07 -8.81 0.20
C ASN A 61 7.73 -8.09 0.02
N CYS A 62 7.14 -8.15 -1.18
CA CYS A 62 5.92 -7.43 -1.54
C CYS A 62 4.75 -7.72 -0.59
N SER A 63 4.62 -8.97 -0.14
CA SER A 63 3.59 -9.36 0.84
C SER A 63 3.76 -8.65 2.19
N GLY A 64 4.98 -8.55 2.69
CA GLY A 64 5.31 -7.79 3.90
C GLY A 64 5.10 -6.28 3.70
N CYS A 65 5.50 -5.75 2.55
CA CYS A 65 5.28 -4.34 2.19
C CYS A 65 3.79 -3.98 2.17
N ALA A 66 2.95 -4.78 1.51
CA ALA A 66 1.50 -4.57 1.47
C ALA A 66 0.87 -4.64 2.87
N LEU A 67 1.27 -5.59 3.70
CA LEU A 67 0.80 -5.68 5.09
C LEU A 67 1.20 -4.43 5.88
N HIS A 68 2.43 -3.95 5.72
CA HIS A 68 2.91 -2.73 6.38
C HIS A 68 2.20 -1.46 5.90
N ALA A 69 1.80 -1.38 4.63
CA ALA A 69 0.93 -0.32 4.14
C ALA A 69 -0.43 -0.36 4.87
N CYS A 70 -1.03 -1.54 5.01
CA CYS A 70 -2.28 -1.71 5.77
C CYS A 70 -2.13 -1.24 7.23
N MET A 71 -1.07 -1.68 7.92
CA MET A 71 -0.78 -1.28 9.30
C MET A 71 -0.63 0.24 9.45
N ALA A 72 0.07 0.88 8.51
CA ALA A 72 0.24 2.32 8.49
C ALA A 72 -1.11 3.05 8.33
N MET A 73 -1.94 2.63 7.37
CA MET A 73 -3.24 3.25 7.09
C MET A 73 -4.27 3.02 8.21
N LEU A 74 -4.16 1.91 8.96
CA LEU A 74 -4.94 1.64 10.16
C LEU A 74 -4.44 2.39 11.41
N GLY A 75 -3.29 3.06 11.33
CA GLY A 75 -2.76 3.86 12.43
C GLY A 75 -1.93 3.09 13.47
N TYR A 76 -1.48 1.87 13.17
CA TYR A 76 -0.54 1.12 14.02
C TYR A 76 0.90 1.66 13.98
N GLY A 77 1.17 2.59 13.05
CA GLY A 77 2.49 3.20 12.83
C GLY A 77 3.17 2.73 11.55
N VAL A 78 4.23 3.46 11.18
CA VAL A 78 5.03 3.14 9.98
C VAL A 78 6.30 2.42 10.42
N ARG A 79 6.46 1.17 9.96
CA ARG A 79 7.65 0.35 10.23
C ARG A 79 8.23 -0.18 8.93
N GLU A 80 9.54 -0.41 8.93
CA GLU A 80 10.22 -1.12 7.84
C GLU A 80 9.63 -2.52 7.67
N ALA A 81 9.28 -2.89 6.44
CA ALA A 81 8.80 -4.23 6.12
C ALA A 81 9.88 -5.29 6.34
N PRO A 82 9.51 -6.55 6.66
CA PRO A 82 10.47 -7.64 6.68
C PRO A 82 11.20 -7.74 5.34
N VAL A 83 12.52 -7.90 5.39
CA VAL A 83 13.30 -8.24 4.19
C VAL A 83 13.10 -9.72 3.82
N PRO A 84 13.49 -10.20 2.62
CA PRO A 84 13.07 -11.52 2.13
C PRO A 84 13.32 -12.72 3.07
N ASN A 85 14.40 -12.72 3.86
CA ASN A 85 14.69 -13.80 4.81
C ASN A 85 13.91 -13.71 6.14
N GLU A 86 13.18 -12.61 6.38
CA GLU A 86 12.31 -12.40 7.54
C GLU A 86 10.82 -12.60 7.20
N ILE A 87 10.47 -12.77 5.92
CA ILE A 87 9.08 -12.92 5.46
C ILE A 87 8.36 -14.07 6.17
N SER A 88 9.07 -15.19 6.38
CA SER A 88 8.50 -16.39 7.01
C SER A 88 8.20 -16.22 8.51
N GLU A 89 8.68 -15.16 9.17
CA GLU A 89 8.39 -14.89 10.58
C GLU A 89 6.90 -14.73 10.86
N TYR A 90 6.13 -14.23 9.88
CA TYR A 90 4.70 -14.02 10.02
C TYR A 90 3.92 -14.35 8.74
N MET A 91 4.46 -14.00 7.56
CA MET A 91 3.70 -14.06 6.31
C MET A 91 3.34 -15.48 5.89
N THR A 92 4.13 -16.49 6.29
CA THR A 92 3.74 -17.90 6.07
C THR A 92 2.43 -18.22 6.78
N GLY A 93 2.28 -17.83 8.05
CA GLY A 93 1.03 -18.04 8.78
C GLY A 93 -0.13 -17.22 8.21
N PHE A 94 0.12 -15.96 7.86
CA PHE A 94 -0.85 -15.10 7.18
C PHE A 94 -1.38 -15.75 5.90
N PHE A 95 -0.48 -16.25 5.05
CA PHE A 95 -0.83 -16.88 3.78
C PHE A 95 -1.77 -18.08 3.98
N HIS A 96 -1.46 -18.98 4.93
CA HIS A 96 -2.31 -20.14 5.21
C HIS A 96 -3.71 -19.75 5.69
N ARG A 97 -3.83 -18.68 6.49
CA ARG A 97 -5.13 -18.20 6.99
C ARG A 97 -6.01 -17.57 5.91
N HIS A 98 -5.42 -17.15 4.80
CA HIS A 98 -6.14 -16.50 3.69
C HIS A 98 -6.08 -17.31 2.39
N LEU A 99 -5.62 -18.58 2.45
CA LEU A 99 -5.41 -19.41 1.27
C LEU A 99 -6.68 -19.53 0.41
N GLU A 100 -7.85 -19.67 1.02
CA GLU A 100 -9.13 -19.77 0.30
C GLU A 100 -9.46 -18.51 -0.52
N GLN A 101 -9.03 -17.33 -0.06
CA GLN A 101 -9.24 -16.08 -0.79
C GLN A 101 -8.18 -15.89 -1.89
N ILE A 102 -6.94 -16.31 -1.60
CA ILE A 102 -5.80 -16.22 -2.53
C ILE A 102 -5.98 -17.19 -3.71
N ASP A 103 -6.37 -18.43 -3.42
CA ASP A 103 -6.60 -19.50 -4.41
C ASP A 103 -8.03 -19.42 -4.99
N SER A 104 -8.43 -18.21 -5.38
CA SER A 104 -9.68 -17.93 -6.07
C SER A 104 -9.42 -17.21 -7.38
N GLU A 105 -10.40 -17.22 -8.28
CA GLU A 105 -10.32 -16.47 -9.55
C GLU A 105 -10.19 -14.96 -9.32
N GLY A 106 -10.83 -14.45 -8.27
CA GLY A 106 -10.90 -13.02 -7.98
C GLY A 106 -11.61 -12.22 -9.08
N ILE A 107 -11.11 -11.03 -9.34
CA ILE A 107 -11.58 -10.10 -10.36
C ILE A 107 -10.66 -10.24 -11.56
N VAL A 108 -11.18 -10.80 -12.65
CA VAL A 108 -10.43 -11.04 -13.89
C VAL A 108 -10.64 -9.88 -14.87
N SER A 109 -9.58 -9.47 -15.59
CA SER A 109 -9.62 -8.41 -16.59
C SER A 109 -10.52 -8.76 -17.77
N HIS A 110 -11.21 -7.76 -18.34
CA HIS A 110 -11.97 -7.94 -19.58
C HIS A 110 -11.07 -7.73 -20.83
N PRO A 111 -11.42 -8.34 -21.98
CA PRO A 111 -10.73 -8.04 -23.23
C PRO A 111 -10.77 -6.55 -23.58
N ASN A 112 -9.62 -5.99 -23.97
CA ASN A 112 -9.45 -4.56 -24.29
C ASN A 112 -9.76 -3.60 -23.12
N GLU A 113 -9.69 -4.07 -21.87
CA GLU A 113 -9.81 -3.22 -20.69
C GLU A 113 -8.51 -2.42 -20.48
N THR A 114 -8.65 -1.14 -20.14
CA THR A 114 -7.49 -0.30 -19.79
C THR A 114 -7.18 -0.38 -18.29
N TYR A 115 -5.96 -0.03 -17.89
CA TYR A 115 -5.55 -0.02 -16.48
C TYR A 115 -6.48 0.83 -15.61
N SER A 116 -6.89 2.01 -16.10
CA SER A 116 -7.83 2.88 -15.40
C SER A 116 -9.20 2.23 -15.14
N LYS A 117 -9.77 1.58 -16.16
CA LYS A 117 -11.06 0.88 -16.06
C LYS A 117 -11.00 -0.33 -15.14
N PHE A 118 -9.92 -1.11 -15.25
CA PHE A 118 -9.75 -2.28 -14.39
C PHE A 118 -9.57 -1.86 -12.93
N ARG A 119 -8.75 -0.83 -12.68
CA ARG A 119 -8.59 -0.21 -11.35
C ARG A 119 -9.91 0.26 -10.78
N GLU A 120 -10.72 0.99 -11.56
CA GLU A 120 -12.03 1.50 -11.14
C GLU A 120 -12.97 0.34 -10.75
N ARG A 121 -13.03 -0.72 -11.56
CA ARG A 121 -13.86 -1.90 -11.28
C ARG A 121 -13.43 -2.65 -10.02
N ILE A 122 -12.13 -2.76 -9.77
CA ILE A 122 -11.61 -3.31 -8.51
C ILE A 122 -11.97 -2.39 -7.34
N ALA A 123 -11.86 -1.08 -7.50
CA ALA A 123 -12.23 -0.11 -6.47
C ALA A 123 -13.72 -0.18 -6.10
N GLU A 124 -14.60 -0.31 -7.09
CA GLU A 124 -16.04 -0.50 -6.89
C GLU A 124 -16.33 -1.74 -6.05
N ASN A 125 -15.67 -2.86 -6.34
CA ASN A 125 -15.81 -4.08 -5.55
C ASN A 125 -15.37 -3.86 -4.10
N ILE A 126 -14.25 -3.18 -3.86
CA ILE A 126 -13.78 -2.88 -2.49
C ILE A 126 -14.76 -1.94 -1.77
N LEU A 127 -15.22 -0.86 -2.42
CA LEU A 127 -16.16 0.11 -1.82
C LEU A 127 -17.49 -0.53 -1.44
N GLN A 128 -17.99 -1.48 -2.23
CA GLN A 128 -19.24 -2.19 -1.94
C GLN A 128 -19.14 -3.15 -0.75
N ASN A 129 -17.93 -3.59 -0.41
CA ASN A 129 -17.68 -4.63 0.60
C ASN A 129 -16.91 -4.13 1.83
N THR A 130 -16.56 -2.85 1.89
CA THR A 130 -15.80 -2.24 2.99
C THR A 130 -16.33 -0.87 3.37
N SER A 131 -15.95 -0.38 4.55
CA SER A 131 -16.34 0.94 5.04
C SER A 131 -15.17 1.93 5.04
N LYS A 132 -15.47 3.22 5.18
CA LYS A 132 -14.46 4.26 5.37
C LYS A 132 -13.48 3.89 6.49
N GLY A 133 -12.19 4.03 6.22
CA GLY A 133 -11.10 3.71 7.13
C GLY A 133 -10.64 2.25 7.08
N SER A 134 -11.37 1.38 6.38
CA SER A 134 -10.96 -0.01 6.18
C SER A 134 -9.80 -0.12 5.18
N VAL A 135 -9.03 -1.19 5.33
CA VAL A 135 -7.97 -1.59 4.39
C VAL A 135 -8.22 -3.00 3.90
N VAL A 136 -7.68 -3.33 2.73
CA VAL A 136 -7.64 -4.68 2.17
C VAL A 136 -6.23 -4.99 1.70
N MET A 137 -5.85 -6.26 1.78
CA MET A 137 -4.69 -6.78 1.08
C MET A 137 -5.14 -7.16 -0.33
N ILE A 138 -4.34 -6.84 -1.35
CA ILE A 138 -4.68 -7.14 -2.75
C ILE A 138 -3.58 -8.06 -3.29
N SER A 139 -4.00 -9.25 -3.69
CA SER A 139 -3.15 -10.23 -4.34
C SER A 139 -3.24 -10.07 -5.85
N ILE A 140 -2.10 -10.08 -6.52
CA ILE A 140 -2.00 -10.02 -7.99
C ILE A 140 -1.53 -11.38 -8.47
N GLU A 141 -2.30 -12.00 -9.37
CA GLU A 141 -2.07 -13.35 -9.87
C GLU A 141 -1.79 -14.35 -8.74
N GLN A 142 -2.75 -14.49 -7.83
CA GLN A 142 -2.73 -15.49 -6.74
C GLN A 142 -1.42 -15.46 -5.95
N ALA A 143 -1.07 -14.27 -5.45
CA ALA A 143 0.11 -13.97 -4.64
C ALA A 143 1.46 -13.93 -5.38
N THR A 144 1.45 -13.78 -6.70
CA THR A 144 2.66 -13.44 -7.46
C THR A 144 3.21 -12.07 -7.03
N HIS A 145 2.32 -11.09 -6.81
CA HIS A 145 2.66 -9.79 -6.22
C HIS A 145 1.57 -9.30 -5.27
N TRP A 146 1.88 -8.28 -4.46
CA TRP A 146 0.97 -7.75 -3.45
C TRP A 146 1.00 -6.23 -3.39
N ILE A 147 -0.19 -5.63 -3.29
CA ILE A 147 -0.40 -4.21 -3.00
C ILE A 147 -1.46 -4.07 -1.90
N ALA A 148 -1.63 -2.87 -1.34
CA ALA A 148 -2.70 -2.58 -0.39
C ALA A 148 -3.78 -1.69 -1.01
N GLY A 149 -5.03 -1.83 -0.55
CA GLY A 149 -6.12 -0.91 -0.85
C GLY A 149 -6.62 -0.24 0.42
N PHE A 150 -6.76 1.09 0.42
CA PHE A 150 -7.32 1.85 1.53
C PHE A 150 -8.61 2.56 1.10
N ASN A 151 -9.69 2.37 1.87
CA ASN A 151 -10.97 3.02 1.65
C ASN A 151 -11.06 4.34 2.42
N ASP A 152 -11.05 5.48 1.74
CA ASP A 152 -11.16 6.81 2.39
C ASP A 152 -12.63 7.26 2.62
N GLY A 153 -13.58 6.45 2.18
CA GLY A 153 -15.02 6.65 2.22
C GLY A 153 -15.65 7.03 0.89
N GLU A 154 -14.86 7.51 -0.08
CA GLU A 154 -15.34 7.91 -1.40
C GLU A 154 -14.62 7.14 -2.52
N LYS A 155 -13.32 6.89 -2.34
CA LYS A 155 -12.47 6.19 -3.30
C LYS A 155 -11.55 5.20 -2.60
N ILE A 156 -10.90 4.39 -3.41
CA ILE A 156 -9.84 3.48 -2.97
C ILE A 156 -8.49 4.06 -3.39
N MET A 157 -7.58 4.12 -2.43
CA MET A 157 -6.17 4.40 -2.67
C MET A 157 -5.40 3.09 -2.78
N PHE A 158 -4.81 2.82 -3.95
CA PHE A 158 -4.01 1.62 -4.19
C PHE A 158 -2.53 1.90 -3.96
N LEU A 159 -1.87 1.12 -3.12
CA LEU A 159 -0.55 1.43 -2.61
C LEU A 159 0.41 0.25 -2.78
N ASP A 160 1.35 0.38 -3.72
CA ASP A 160 2.53 -0.46 -3.80
C ASP A 160 3.70 0.25 -3.11
N VAL A 161 3.85 -0.01 -1.81
CA VAL A 161 4.94 0.55 -1.01
C VAL A 161 6.23 -0.28 -1.11
N GLN A 162 6.24 -1.38 -1.87
CA GLN A 162 7.50 -2.06 -2.22
C GLN A 162 8.28 -1.20 -3.21
N THR A 163 7.59 -0.74 -4.27
CA THR A 163 8.22 -0.02 -5.38
C THR A 163 7.85 1.46 -5.47
N GLY A 164 6.93 1.93 -4.63
CA GLY A 164 6.53 3.34 -4.55
C GLY A 164 5.59 3.76 -5.69
N LYS A 165 4.74 2.85 -6.15
CA LYS A 165 3.77 3.08 -7.23
C LYS A 165 2.34 3.03 -6.71
N GLY A 166 1.40 3.58 -7.47
CA GLY A 166 -0.02 3.39 -7.23
C GLY A 166 -0.47 1.99 -7.66
N PHE A 167 -1.66 1.91 -8.23
CA PHE A 167 -2.18 0.67 -8.82
C PHE A 167 -1.27 0.20 -9.97
N ASN A 168 -0.84 -1.06 -9.90
CA ASN A 168 -0.05 -1.72 -10.94
C ASN A 168 -0.27 -3.23 -10.86
N LEU A 169 0.09 -3.98 -11.92
CA LEU A 169 -0.06 -5.44 -12.00
C LEU A 169 1.31 -6.13 -11.98
N TYR A 170 2.14 -5.76 -11.00
CA TYR A 170 3.55 -6.14 -10.89
C TYR A 170 4.42 -5.56 -12.03
N ASP A 171 4.23 -4.27 -12.27
CA ASP A 171 4.88 -3.60 -13.38
C ASP A 171 6.29 -3.10 -13.03
N PRO A 172 7.29 -3.34 -13.89
CA PRO A 172 8.65 -2.82 -13.67
C PRO A 172 8.65 -1.28 -13.64
N VAL A 173 7.84 -0.66 -14.49
CA VAL A 173 7.59 0.79 -14.55
C VAL A 173 6.09 1.00 -14.57
N GLU A 174 5.60 1.97 -13.81
CA GLU A 174 4.17 2.29 -13.73
C GLU A 174 3.59 2.56 -15.13
N LYS A 175 2.54 1.81 -15.50
CA LYS A 175 1.92 1.92 -16.82
C LYS A 175 0.98 3.13 -16.88
N SER A 176 0.79 3.65 -18.09
CA SER A 176 -0.23 4.69 -18.37
C SER A 176 -1.63 4.19 -18.01
N PRO A 177 -2.54 5.03 -17.49
CA PRO A 177 -3.95 4.68 -17.26
C PRO A 177 -4.66 4.16 -18.53
N ASP A 178 -4.22 4.59 -19.71
CA ASP A 178 -4.79 4.21 -21.00
C ASP A 178 -4.15 2.94 -21.61
N ALA A 179 -3.14 2.37 -20.95
CA ALA A 179 -2.56 1.10 -21.38
C ALA A 179 -3.59 -0.03 -21.24
N PHE A 180 -3.55 -1.00 -22.15
CA PHE A 180 -4.38 -2.21 -22.04
C PHE A 180 -3.81 -3.17 -21.00
N VAL A 181 -4.70 -3.80 -20.24
CA VAL A 181 -4.41 -4.90 -19.32
C VAL A 181 -4.28 -6.19 -20.15
N ASP A 182 -3.31 -7.04 -19.80
CA ASP A 182 -3.15 -8.34 -20.45
C ASP A 182 -4.40 -9.21 -20.21
N GLU A 183 -4.76 -10.02 -21.21
CA GLU A 183 -5.98 -10.83 -21.14
C GLU A 183 -5.95 -11.81 -19.96
N ASN A 184 -7.07 -11.88 -19.24
CA ASN A 184 -7.26 -12.73 -18.07
C ASN A 184 -6.30 -12.44 -16.89
N SER A 185 -5.81 -11.20 -16.78
CA SER A 185 -5.09 -10.79 -15.57
C SER A 185 -6.03 -10.85 -14.36
N SER A 186 -5.60 -11.45 -13.26
CA SER A 186 -6.42 -11.72 -12.08
C SER A 186 -5.96 -10.93 -10.85
N VAL A 187 -6.93 -10.41 -10.11
CA VAL A 187 -6.72 -9.70 -8.84
C VAL A 187 -7.65 -10.24 -7.78
N GLN A 188 -7.10 -10.72 -6.66
CA GLN A 188 -7.86 -11.20 -5.51
C GLN A 188 -7.86 -10.13 -4.42
N VAL A 189 -9.06 -9.65 -4.05
CA VAL A 189 -9.23 -8.78 -2.88
C VAL A 189 -9.28 -9.68 -1.64
N ILE A 190 -8.30 -9.52 -0.75
CA ILE A 190 -8.16 -10.32 0.46
C ILE A 190 -8.68 -9.50 1.65
N HIS A 191 -9.82 -9.93 2.17
CA HIS A 191 -10.40 -9.38 3.39
C HIS A 191 -9.63 -9.92 4.59
N VAL A 192 -9.00 -9.01 5.33
CA VAL A 192 -8.22 -9.27 6.53
C VAL A 192 -8.97 -8.70 7.72
N SER A 193 -9.23 -9.50 8.74
CA SER A 193 -9.99 -9.04 9.90
C SER A 193 -9.13 -8.17 10.84
N ASP A 194 -9.78 -7.33 11.64
CA ASP A 194 -9.10 -6.56 12.70
C ASP A 194 -8.32 -7.47 13.66
N GLN A 195 -8.83 -8.68 13.95
CA GLN A 195 -8.11 -9.64 14.79
C GLN A 195 -6.79 -10.11 14.18
N GLU A 196 -6.71 -10.23 12.85
CA GLU A 196 -5.47 -10.58 12.17
C GLU A 196 -4.46 -9.43 12.23
N PHE A 197 -4.91 -8.18 12.04
CA PHE A 197 -4.04 -7.01 12.19
C PHE A 197 -3.55 -6.83 13.64
N ASP A 198 -4.44 -7.02 14.62
CA ASP A 198 -4.10 -7.02 16.06
C ASP A 198 -3.12 -8.15 16.40
N HIS A 199 -3.30 -9.34 15.82
CA HIS A 199 -2.38 -10.46 16.00
C HIS A 199 -0.98 -10.08 15.49
N TYR A 200 -0.90 -9.45 14.32
CA TYR A 200 0.37 -8.98 13.78
C TYR A 200 1.02 -7.90 14.65
N ALA A 201 0.26 -6.88 15.05
CA ALA A 201 0.73 -5.79 15.92
C ALA A 201 1.30 -6.31 17.26
N ASN A 202 0.75 -7.42 17.77
CA ASN A 202 1.20 -8.04 19.00
C ASN A 202 2.39 -9.01 18.83
N SER A 203 2.69 -9.43 17.59
CA SER A 203 3.78 -10.37 17.30
C SER A 203 5.16 -9.77 17.57
N SER A 204 6.13 -10.64 17.84
CA SER A 204 7.54 -10.23 17.93
C SER A 204 8.09 -9.77 16.58
N SER A 205 7.57 -10.31 15.47
CA SER A 205 7.99 -9.95 14.12
C SER A 205 7.72 -8.48 13.83
N TRP A 206 6.52 -7.98 14.12
CA TRP A 206 6.19 -6.54 13.97
C TRP A 206 7.02 -5.66 14.91
N LYS A 207 7.08 -6.04 16.20
CA LYS A 207 7.74 -5.24 17.24
C LYS A 207 9.25 -5.11 17.03
N SER A 208 9.89 -6.07 16.35
CA SER A 208 11.30 -6.01 16.01
C SER A 208 11.61 -5.14 14.79
N LYS A 209 10.61 -4.83 13.95
CA LYS A 209 10.82 -3.96 12.78
C LYS A 209 11.05 -2.52 13.20
N ARG A 210 11.99 -1.86 12.52
CA ARG A 210 12.39 -0.48 12.80
C ARG A 210 11.19 0.46 12.64
N LEU A 211 10.93 1.27 13.67
CA LEU A 211 9.94 2.33 13.65
C LEU A 211 10.52 3.59 12.96
N CYS A 212 9.72 4.24 12.12
CA CYS A 212 10.07 5.49 11.44
C CYS A 212 9.59 6.72 12.20
#